data_AF-A0A3A8PP53-F1
#
_entry.id   AF-A0A3A8PP53-F1
#
_cell.length_a   1.000
_cell.length_b   1.000
_cell.length_c   1.000
_cell.angle_alpha   90.00
_cell.angle_beta   90.00
_cell.angle_gamma   90.00
#
_symmetry.space_group_name_H-M   'P 1'
#
loop_
_entity.id
_entity.type
_entity.pdbx_description
1 polymer ?
#
loop_
_entity_poly.entity_id
_entity_poly.type
_entity_poly.pdbx_seq_one_letter_code
_entity_poly.pdbx_strand_id
1 'polypeptide(L)'
;MCYPHRQMTPVQSSAWRTSVVAGGLGVFLVAAFFGLAQTTPGLRVAFHPPFTNSTPGELYLWLGHALLLVPGGALLGLALTPLLSGPLARLWRRVEALDARERRAALLLLGGVAFGMARLGRFFFLRDFPVTDDELSARFGGQVLASGHVLTPLLQPADALPGLFLYARDGLVSSFEWLGLQATWALSELTGTGSLLFSLAAAVPVVAVAWVATRRLGAAWGAVAALLVLLSPMAAMLSMTTHGHLLSRAALALAVVAYLRAEERGGRG
;
A
#
# COMPACT_ATOMS: atom_id res chain seq x y z
N MET A 1 -46.12 -0.24 32.19
CA MET A 1 -44.66 -0.40 32.28
C MET A 1 -44.03 0.74 31.51
N CYS A 2 -43.70 1.84 32.19
CA CYS A 2 -43.10 3.02 31.56
C CYS A 2 -41.59 2.81 31.49
N TYR A 3 -41.02 2.81 30.28
CA TYR A 3 -39.57 2.90 30.11
C TYR A 3 -39.08 4.21 30.76
N PRO A 4 -38.06 4.18 31.62
CA PRO A 4 -37.50 5.42 32.14
C PRO A 4 -36.87 6.18 30.97
N HIS A 5 -37.43 7.35 30.67
CA HIS A 5 -36.81 8.34 29.80
C HIS A 5 -35.43 8.66 30.38
N ARG A 6 -34.38 8.13 29.76
CA ARG A 6 -33.00 8.43 30.14
C ARG A 6 -32.74 9.90 29.79
N GLN A 7 -32.93 10.80 30.75
CA GLN A 7 -32.58 12.21 30.61
C GLN A 7 -31.08 12.29 30.34
N MET A 8 -30.70 12.72 29.14
CA MET A 8 -29.31 13.01 28.81
C MET A 8 -28.85 14.15 29.70
N THR A 9 -27.75 13.96 30.42
CA THR A 9 -27.15 15.02 31.21
C THR A 9 -26.70 16.17 30.28
N PRO A 10 -26.66 17.43 30.75
CA PRO A 10 -26.27 18.58 29.92
C PRO A 10 -24.87 18.45 29.28
N VAL A 11 -23.98 17.61 29.84
CA VAL A 11 -22.67 17.27 29.25
C VAL A 11 -22.81 16.34 28.04
N GLN A 12 -23.78 15.41 28.06
CA GLN A 12 -24.05 14.51 26.94
C GLN A 12 -24.72 15.23 25.76
N SER A 13 -25.53 16.26 26.02
CA SER A 13 -26.18 17.02 24.96
C SER A 13 -25.23 17.92 24.17
N SER A 14 -24.16 18.46 24.79
CA SER A 14 -23.14 19.25 24.09
C SER A 14 -22.16 18.37 23.30
N ALA A 15 -21.79 17.20 23.84
CA ALA A 15 -20.93 16.23 23.15
C ALA A 15 -21.59 15.62 21.89
N TRP A 16 -22.90 15.39 21.94
CA TRP A 16 -23.67 14.96 20.78
C TRP A 16 -23.72 16.04 19.69
N ARG A 17 -24.02 17.29 20.07
CA ARG A 17 -24.09 18.42 19.11
C ARG A 17 -22.75 18.67 18.42
N THR A 18 -21.64 18.64 19.16
CA THR A 18 -20.30 18.78 18.59
C THR A 18 -19.94 17.64 17.64
N SER A 19 -20.34 16.41 17.95
CA SER A 19 -20.13 15.25 17.06
C SER A 19 -20.93 15.35 15.76
N VAL A 20 -22.19 15.80 15.83
CA VAL A 20 -23.03 15.99 14.63
C VAL A 20 -22.49 17.12 13.75
N VAL A 21 -22.08 18.24 14.33
CA VAL A 21 -21.50 19.36 13.57
C VAL A 21 -20.17 18.98 12.93
N ALA A 22 -19.28 18.33 13.67
CA ALA A 22 -18.02 17.82 13.14
C ALA A 22 -18.26 16.80 12.02
N GLY A 23 -19.22 15.88 12.21
CA GLY A 23 -19.57 14.88 11.19
C GLY A 23 -20.12 15.52 9.92
N GLY A 24 -21.07 16.45 10.05
CA GLY A 24 -21.65 17.16 8.91
C GLY A 24 -20.60 17.96 8.13
N LEU A 25 -19.75 18.71 8.82
CA LEU A 25 -18.66 19.46 8.18
C LEU A 25 -17.63 18.52 7.55
N GLY A 26 -17.29 17.41 8.20
CA GLY A 26 -16.38 16.40 7.68
C GLY A 26 -16.90 15.77 6.38
N VAL A 27 -18.18 15.35 6.35
CA VAL A 27 -18.84 14.85 5.14
C VAL A 27 -18.82 15.91 4.04
N PHE A 28 -19.14 17.15 4.37
CA PHE A 28 -19.14 18.26 3.41
C PHE A 28 -17.76 18.46 2.77
N LEU A 29 -16.68 18.48 3.55
CA LEU A 29 -15.32 18.65 3.01
C LEU A 29 -14.89 17.48 2.11
N VAL A 30 -15.21 16.25 2.49
CA VAL A 30 -14.94 15.07 1.63
C VAL A 30 -15.75 15.14 0.34
N ALA A 31 -17.03 15.50 0.42
CA ALA A 31 -17.87 15.68 -0.76
C ALA A 31 -17.36 16.82 -1.67
N ALA A 32 -16.90 17.93 -1.09
CA ALA A 32 -16.32 19.05 -1.83
C ALA A 32 -15.04 18.65 -2.57
N PHE A 33 -14.20 17.79 -2.00
CA PHE A 33 -13.03 17.24 -2.70
C PHE A 33 -13.42 16.46 -3.96
N PHE A 34 -14.37 15.54 -3.85
CA PHE A 34 -14.85 14.78 -5.02
C PHE A 34 -15.60 15.66 -6.01
N GLY A 35 -16.29 16.70 -5.55
CA GLY A 35 -16.92 17.71 -6.41
C GLY A 35 -15.90 18.52 -7.21
N LEU A 36 -14.78 18.93 -6.59
CA LEU A 36 -13.70 19.65 -7.29
C LEU A 36 -13.07 18.81 -8.41
N ALA A 37 -12.93 17.50 -8.19
CA ALA A 37 -12.40 16.59 -9.21
C ALA A 37 -13.32 16.46 -10.45
N GLN A 38 -14.60 16.80 -10.33
CA GLN A 38 -15.57 16.77 -11.44
C GLN A 38 -15.76 18.12 -12.15
N THR A 39 -15.32 19.22 -11.53
CA THR A 39 -15.37 20.54 -12.16
C THR A 39 -14.11 20.78 -12.96
N THR A 40 -14.21 20.88 -14.29
CA THR A 40 -13.11 21.21 -15.20
C THR A 40 -12.52 22.59 -14.85
N PRO A 41 -11.35 22.70 -14.20
CA PRO A 41 -10.88 24.01 -13.77
C PRO A 41 -10.07 24.64 -14.91
N GLY A 42 -10.56 25.76 -15.44
CA GLY A 42 -9.80 26.64 -16.33
C GLY A 42 -8.68 27.41 -15.63
N LEU A 43 -8.10 26.86 -14.56
CA LEU A 43 -7.10 27.52 -13.74
C LEU A 43 -5.71 27.26 -14.33
N ARG A 44 -5.16 28.28 -14.98
CA ARG A 44 -3.76 28.27 -15.41
C ARG A 44 -2.87 28.55 -14.20
N VAL A 45 -2.19 27.51 -13.74
CA VAL A 45 -1.14 27.64 -12.73
C VAL A 45 0.20 27.75 -13.45
N ALA A 46 0.88 28.89 -13.28
CA ALA A 46 2.25 29.08 -13.77
C ALA A 46 3.22 28.88 -12.61
N PHE A 47 4.21 28.01 -12.80
CA PHE A 47 5.29 27.79 -11.83
C PHE A 47 6.48 28.66 -12.22
N HIS A 48 7.01 29.39 -11.24
CA HIS A 48 8.27 30.12 -11.37
C HIS A 48 9.36 29.40 -10.58
N PRO A 49 10.61 29.32 -11.08
CA PRO A 49 11.73 28.74 -10.35
C PRO A 49 11.85 29.34 -8.93
N PRO A 50 12.18 28.54 -7.90
CA PRO A 50 12.81 27.21 -7.96
C PRO A 50 11.83 26.01 -7.92
N PHE A 51 10.52 26.24 -7.99
CA PHE A 51 9.53 25.16 -7.87
C PHE A 51 9.41 24.36 -9.18
N THR A 52 9.58 23.04 -9.10
CA THR A 52 9.42 22.13 -10.24
C THR A 52 7.96 21.94 -10.60
N ASN A 53 7.69 21.83 -11.90
CA ASN A 53 6.37 21.65 -12.50
C ASN A 53 5.56 20.56 -11.79
N SER A 54 4.49 20.94 -11.08
CA SER A 54 3.37 20.05 -10.83
C SER A 54 2.33 20.30 -11.91
N THR A 55 1.74 19.26 -12.47
CA THR A 55 0.60 19.48 -13.38
C THR A 55 -0.55 20.16 -12.59
N PRO A 56 -1.44 20.94 -13.23
CA PRO A 56 -2.61 21.48 -12.55
C PRO A 56 -3.38 20.39 -11.79
N GLY A 57 -3.51 19.19 -12.39
CA GLY A 57 -4.13 18.03 -11.75
C GLY A 57 -3.43 17.56 -10.47
N GLU A 58 -2.10 17.49 -10.47
CA GLU A 58 -1.33 17.18 -9.25
C GLU A 58 -1.50 18.25 -8.18
N LEU A 59 -1.50 19.53 -8.55
CA LEU A 59 -1.71 20.60 -7.57
C LEU A 59 -3.12 20.53 -6.96
N TYR A 60 -4.15 20.28 -7.78
CA TYR A 60 -5.51 20.03 -7.29
C TYR A 60 -5.57 18.85 -6.35
N LEU A 61 -4.88 17.76 -6.69
CA LEU A 61 -4.78 16.59 -5.84
C LEU A 61 -4.17 16.97 -4.49
N TRP A 62 -3.00 17.60 -4.47
CA TRP A 62 -2.28 17.93 -3.23
C TRP A 62 -3.02 18.96 -2.37
N LEU A 63 -3.51 20.05 -2.95
CA LEU A 63 -4.28 21.06 -2.23
C LEU A 63 -5.61 20.50 -1.73
N GLY A 64 -6.30 19.71 -2.56
CA GLY A 64 -7.53 19.03 -2.17
C GLY A 64 -7.30 18.04 -1.02
N HIS A 65 -6.19 17.30 -1.03
CA HIS A 65 -5.82 16.44 0.09
C HIS A 65 -5.59 17.25 1.37
N ALA A 66 -4.75 18.28 1.30
CA ALA A 66 -4.34 19.07 2.45
C ALA A 66 -5.48 19.88 3.08
N LEU A 67 -6.34 20.48 2.24
CA LEU A 67 -7.36 21.42 2.70
C LEU A 67 -8.74 20.78 2.90
N LEU A 68 -9.03 19.65 2.25
CA LEU A 68 -10.37 19.05 2.27
C LEU A 68 -10.36 17.63 2.84
N LEU A 69 -9.61 16.69 2.25
CA LEU A 69 -9.66 15.30 2.69
C LEU A 69 -9.06 15.09 4.09
N VAL A 70 -7.89 15.67 4.38
CA VAL A 70 -7.24 15.50 5.68
C VAL A 70 -8.07 16.15 6.80
N PRO A 71 -8.50 17.42 6.69
CA PRO A 71 -9.37 18.03 7.70
C PRO A 71 -10.73 17.34 7.78
N GLY A 72 -11.33 16.97 6.65
CA GLY A 72 -12.60 16.25 6.59
C GLY A 72 -12.53 14.89 7.28
N GLY A 73 -11.47 14.12 7.02
CA GLY A 73 -11.20 12.85 7.69
C GLY A 73 -10.98 13.00 9.18
N ALA A 74 -10.26 14.04 9.63
CA ALA A 74 -10.07 14.34 11.05
C ALA A 74 -11.41 14.65 11.74
N LEU A 75 -12.25 15.48 11.13
CA LEU A 75 -13.58 15.83 11.65
C LEU A 75 -14.51 14.62 11.72
N LEU A 76 -14.49 13.74 10.69
CA LEU A 76 -15.22 12.48 10.72
C LEU A 76 -14.71 11.55 11.83
N GLY A 77 -13.40 11.45 12.02
CA GLY A 77 -12.81 10.68 13.11
C GLY A 77 -13.26 11.18 14.49
N LEU A 78 -13.28 12.51 14.70
CA LEU A 78 -13.80 13.13 15.91
C LEU A 78 -15.28 12.82 16.11
N ALA A 79 -16.09 12.94 15.06
CA ALA A 79 -17.52 12.64 15.11
C ALA A 79 -17.82 11.18 15.47
N LEU A 80 -16.97 10.25 15.04
CA LEU A 80 -17.12 8.81 15.31
C LEU A 80 -16.53 8.38 16.67
N THR A 81 -15.73 9.22 17.31
CA THR A 81 -15.03 8.89 18.56
C THR A 81 -15.96 8.41 19.69
N PRO A 82 -17.11 9.03 19.96
CA PRO A 82 -18.02 8.55 21.01
C PRO A 82 -18.56 7.13 20.74
N LEU A 83 -18.75 6.78 19.47
CA LEU A 83 -19.26 5.47 19.06
C LEU A 83 -18.17 4.40 19.08
N LEU A 84 -16.96 4.76 18.67
CA LEU A 84 -15.88 3.80 18.43
C LEU A 84 -14.91 3.65 19.60
N SER A 85 -14.74 4.66 20.45
CA SER A 85 -13.74 4.66 21.53
C SER A 85 -13.86 3.47 22.48
N GLY A 86 -15.06 3.14 22.95
CA GLY A 86 -15.30 1.98 23.84
C GLY A 86 -14.97 0.64 23.20
N PRO A 87 -15.53 0.30 22.01
CA PRO A 87 -15.14 -0.87 21.25
C PRO A 87 -13.64 -0.94 20.94
N LEU A 88 -13.03 0.16 20.49
CA LEU A 88 -11.59 0.23 20.16
C LEU A 88 -10.72 0.03 21.40
N ALA A 89 -11.07 0.61 22.56
CA ALA A 89 -10.34 0.40 23.81
C ALA A 89 -10.43 -1.06 24.31
N ARG A 90 -11.54 -1.75 24.05
CA ARG A 90 -11.67 -3.20 24.33
C ARG A 90 -10.80 -4.02 23.38
N LEU A 91 -10.81 -3.69 22.10
CA LEU A 91 -9.97 -4.34 21.10
C LEU A 91 -8.48 -4.13 21.41
N TRP A 92 -8.08 -2.89 21.70
CA TRP A 92 -6.72 -2.52 22.10
C TRP A 92 -6.22 -3.38 23.25
N ARG A 93 -6.99 -3.47 24.35
CA ARG A 93 -6.63 -4.30 25.50
C ARG A 93 -6.52 -5.79 25.16
N ARG A 94 -7.39 -6.31 24.29
CA ARG A 94 -7.29 -7.70 23.82
C ARG A 94 -6.03 -7.95 23.01
N VAL A 95 -5.66 -7.02 22.13
CA VAL A 95 -4.44 -7.13 21.33
C VAL A 95 -3.19 -7.05 22.20
N GLU A 96 -3.17 -6.17 23.22
CA GLU A 96 -2.07 -6.12 24.18
C GLU A 96 -1.97 -7.39 25.04
N ALA A 97 -3.11 -7.99 25.38
CA ALA A 97 -3.17 -9.23 26.15
C ALA A 97 -2.79 -10.48 25.35
N LEU A 98 -2.53 -10.39 24.04
CA LEU A 98 -2.14 -11.55 23.24
C LEU A 98 -0.82 -12.13 23.75
N ASP A 99 -0.77 -13.44 23.90
CA ASP A 99 0.44 -14.16 24.27
C ASP A 99 1.43 -14.26 23.09
N ALA A 100 2.61 -14.84 23.32
CA ALA A 100 3.63 -14.97 22.30
C ALA A 100 3.21 -15.87 21.11
N ARG A 101 2.37 -16.88 21.34
CA ARG A 101 1.90 -17.81 20.31
C ARG A 101 0.81 -17.15 19.46
N GLU A 102 -0.13 -16.47 20.10
CA GLU A 102 -1.19 -15.70 19.46
C GLU A 102 -0.61 -14.56 18.62
N ARG A 103 0.42 -13.85 19.11
CA ARG A 103 1.12 -12.82 18.32
C ARG A 103 1.75 -13.40 17.04
N ARG A 104 2.36 -14.59 17.13
CA ARG A 104 2.90 -15.26 15.94
C ARG A 104 1.79 -15.68 14.97
N ALA A 105 0.71 -16.25 15.47
CA ALA A 105 -0.45 -16.62 14.66
C ALA A 105 -1.07 -15.38 13.97
N ALA A 106 -1.19 -14.26 14.68
CA ALA A 106 -1.68 -13.00 14.13
C ALA A 106 -0.79 -12.47 13.01
N LEU A 107 0.54 -12.53 13.16
CA LEU A 107 1.47 -12.13 12.09
C LEU A 107 1.34 -13.03 10.85
N LEU A 108 1.18 -14.34 11.04
CA LEU A 108 0.94 -15.28 9.93
C LEU A 108 -0.41 -14.99 9.24
N LEU A 109 -1.47 -14.75 10.01
CA LEU A 109 -2.78 -14.37 9.48
C LEU A 109 -2.68 -13.08 8.67
N LEU A 110 -2.00 -12.04 9.19
CA LEU A 110 -1.78 -10.78 8.48
C LEU A 110 -1.02 -10.99 7.17
N GLY A 111 0.01 -11.83 7.17
CA GLY A 111 0.72 -12.23 5.96
C GLY A 111 -0.18 -12.94 4.95
N GLY A 112 -1.02 -13.86 5.41
CA GLY A 112 -2.00 -14.57 4.57
C GLY A 112 -3.05 -13.64 3.98
N VAL A 113 -3.56 -12.68 4.76
CA VAL A 113 -4.50 -11.65 4.28
C VAL A 113 -3.83 -10.76 3.23
N ALA A 114 -2.63 -10.26 3.50
CA ALA A 114 -1.89 -9.42 2.55
C ALA A 114 -1.61 -10.15 1.23
N PHE A 115 -1.14 -11.41 1.32
CA PHE A 115 -0.95 -12.29 0.16
C PHE A 115 -2.25 -12.50 -0.61
N GLY A 116 -3.34 -12.82 0.10
CA GLY A 116 -4.66 -13.03 -0.51
C GLY A 116 -5.17 -11.78 -1.23
N MET A 117 -5.04 -10.60 -0.60
CA MET A 117 -5.41 -9.32 -1.22
C MET A 117 -4.59 -9.03 -2.48
N ALA A 118 -3.28 -9.24 -2.45
CA ALA A 118 -2.41 -9.07 -3.62
C ALA A 118 -2.80 -10.04 -4.75
N ARG A 119 -2.96 -11.33 -4.43
CA ARG A 119 -3.25 -12.38 -5.42
C ARG A 119 -4.63 -12.21 -6.03
N LEU A 120 -5.66 -12.09 -5.20
CA LEU A 120 -7.05 -11.93 -5.66
C LEU A 120 -7.23 -10.59 -6.34
N GLY A 121 -6.60 -9.53 -5.84
CA GLY A 121 -6.62 -8.22 -6.47
C GLY A 121 -6.04 -8.26 -7.88
N ARG A 122 -4.87 -8.90 -8.05
CA ARG A 122 -4.29 -9.13 -9.38
C ARG A 122 -5.22 -9.94 -10.29
N PHE A 123 -5.79 -11.03 -9.77
CA PHE A 123 -6.67 -11.90 -10.54
C PHE A 123 -7.95 -11.19 -11.00
N PHE A 124 -8.64 -10.48 -10.11
CA PHE A 124 -9.93 -9.86 -10.43
C PHE A 124 -9.80 -8.51 -11.13
N PHE A 125 -8.86 -7.66 -10.70
CA PHE A 125 -8.74 -6.30 -11.25
C PHE A 125 -7.77 -6.22 -12.42
N LEU A 126 -6.64 -6.93 -12.34
CA LEU A 126 -5.61 -6.91 -13.39
C LEU A 126 -5.73 -8.11 -14.36
N ARG A 127 -6.68 -9.02 -14.11
CA ARG A 127 -6.92 -10.23 -14.92
C ARG A 127 -5.66 -11.10 -15.11
N ASP A 128 -4.75 -11.04 -14.14
CA ASP A 128 -3.42 -11.64 -14.20
C ASP A 128 -2.49 -11.16 -15.33
N PHE A 129 -2.89 -10.12 -16.07
CA PHE A 129 -2.05 -9.50 -17.09
C PHE A 129 -1.08 -8.46 -16.48
N PRO A 130 0.12 -8.32 -17.06
CA PRO A 130 0.96 -7.15 -16.80
C PRO A 130 0.23 -5.89 -17.28
N VAL A 131 0.27 -4.82 -16.50
CA VAL A 131 -0.52 -3.60 -16.75
C VAL A 131 0.36 -2.46 -17.27
N THR A 132 1.68 -2.57 -17.10
CA THR A 132 2.65 -1.58 -17.57
C THR A 132 3.68 -2.20 -18.49
N ASP A 133 4.30 -1.35 -19.30
CA ASP A 133 5.42 -1.73 -20.17
C ASP A 133 6.62 -2.25 -19.36
N ASP A 134 6.86 -1.70 -18.17
CA ASP A 134 7.91 -2.16 -17.24
C ASP A 134 7.69 -3.61 -16.79
N GLU A 135 6.44 -4.03 -16.50
CA GLU A 135 6.13 -5.43 -16.14
C GLU A 135 6.39 -6.39 -17.29
N LEU A 136 6.05 -5.97 -18.52
CA LEU A 136 6.29 -6.75 -19.73
C LEU A 136 7.79 -6.90 -20.01
N SER A 137 8.52 -5.79 -19.95
CA SER A 137 9.96 -5.75 -20.15
C SER A 137 10.72 -6.59 -19.12
N ALA A 138 10.35 -6.46 -17.84
CA ALA A 138 10.90 -7.26 -16.76
C ALA A 138 10.66 -8.75 -16.95
N ARG A 139 9.42 -9.13 -17.34
CA ARG A 139 9.07 -10.52 -17.60
C ARG A 139 9.87 -11.09 -18.78
N PHE A 140 9.98 -10.34 -19.88
CA PHE A 140 10.77 -10.75 -21.03
C PHE A 140 12.24 -11.01 -20.66
N GLY A 141 12.87 -10.09 -19.93
CA GLY A 141 14.24 -10.29 -19.43
C GLY A 141 14.36 -11.52 -18.55
N GLY A 142 13.39 -11.76 -17.67
CA GLY A 142 13.32 -12.97 -16.85
C GLY A 142 13.18 -14.26 -17.67
N GLN A 143 12.44 -14.25 -18.78
CA GLN A 143 12.32 -15.39 -19.70
C GLN A 143 13.64 -15.67 -20.43
N VAL A 144 14.34 -14.62 -20.86
CA VAL A 144 15.68 -14.74 -21.45
C VAL A 144 16.64 -15.37 -20.44
N LEU A 145 16.67 -14.87 -19.20
CA LEU A 145 17.47 -15.47 -18.12
C LEU A 145 17.09 -16.91 -17.80
N ALA A 146 15.79 -17.23 -17.75
CA ALA A 146 15.30 -18.59 -17.51
C ALA A 146 15.73 -19.57 -18.61
N SER A 147 15.93 -19.08 -19.84
CA SER A 147 16.46 -19.88 -20.94
C SER A 147 17.98 -20.14 -20.87
N GLY A 148 18.67 -19.58 -19.87
CA GLY A 148 20.13 -19.68 -19.71
C GLY A 148 20.92 -18.64 -20.51
N HIS A 149 20.26 -17.60 -21.04
CA HIS A 149 20.88 -16.56 -21.85
C HIS A 149 20.74 -15.18 -21.18
N VAL A 150 21.57 -14.23 -21.59
CA VAL A 150 21.44 -12.81 -21.21
C VAL A 150 20.79 -11.99 -22.32
N LEU A 151 20.91 -12.46 -23.57
CA LEU A 151 20.38 -11.87 -24.79
C LEU A 151 19.73 -12.98 -25.63
N THR A 152 18.72 -12.64 -26.43
CA THR A 152 18.06 -13.55 -27.37
C THR A 152 18.02 -12.94 -28.78
N PRO A 153 17.94 -13.71 -29.87
CA PRO A 153 17.77 -13.15 -31.21
C PRO A 153 16.53 -12.25 -31.31
N LEU A 154 16.68 -11.08 -31.95
CA LEU A 154 15.58 -10.17 -32.20
C LEU A 154 14.61 -10.76 -33.24
N LEU A 155 13.33 -10.84 -32.88
CA LEU A 155 12.29 -11.32 -33.79
C LEU A 155 12.12 -10.34 -34.96
N GLN A 156 11.94 -10.86 -36.17
CA GLN A 156 11.75 -10.06 -37.38
C GLN A 156 10.29 -10.14 -37.86
N PRO A 157 9.68 -9.02 -38.29
CA PRO A 157 10.27 -7.67 -38.35
C PRO A 157 10.34 -7.00 -36.96
N ALA A 158 11.43 -6.27 -36.69
CA ALA A 158 11.66 -5.61 -35.39
C ALA A 158 10.53 -4.65 -34.99
N ASP A 159 9.91 -3.99 -35.97
CA ASP A 159 8.81 -3.03 -35.78
C ASP A 159 7.51 -3.69 -35.26
N ALA A 160 7.43 -5.02 -35.29
CA ALA A 160 6.31 -5.75 -34.69
C ALA A 160 6.40 -5.84 -33.16
N LEU A 161 7.53 -5.45 -32.56
CA LEU A 161 7.74 -5.49 -31.10
C LEU A 161 7.71 -4.07 -30.52
N PRO A 162 6.91 -3.81 -29.48
CA PRO A 162 7.00 -2.54 -28.75
C PRO A 162 8.40 -2.42 -28.12
N GLY A 163 9.21 -1.47 -28.61
CA GLY A 163 10.62 -1.33 -28.25
C GLY A 163 10.89 -0.61 -26.91
N LEU A 164 9.85 -0.20 -26.19
CA LEU A 164 10.00 0.47 -24.89
C LEU A 164 10.67 -0.48 -23.88
N PHE A 165 11.76 0.00 -23.27
CA PHE A 165 12.57 -0.72 -22.27
C PHE A 165 13.34 -1.96 -22.75
N LEU A 166 13.42 -2.18 -24.07
CA LEU A 166 14.26 -3.20 -24.69
C LEU A 166 15.61 -2.60 -25.14
N TYR A 167 16.69 -3.37 -24.96
CA TYR A 167 18.01 -3.07 -25.49
C TYR A 167 18.32 -4.03 -26.64
N ALA A 168 18.34 -3.52 -27.86
CA ALA A 168 18.69 -4.30 -29.05
C ALA A 168 20.04 -3.86 -29.63
N ARG A 169 20.92 -4.82 -29.91
CA ARG A 169 22.24 -4.60 -30.49
C ARG A 169 22.69 -5.82 -31.29
N ASP A 170 23.23 -5.59 -32.49
CA ASP A 170 23.82 -6.63 -33.35
C ASP A 170 22.89 -7.83 -33.62
N GLY A 171 21.57 -7.57 -33.78
CA GLY A 171 20.55 -8.61 -34.00
C GLY A 171 20.13 -9.38 -32.74
N LEU A 172 20.64 -9.00 -31.57
CA LEU A 172 20.27 -9.54 -30.27
C LEU A 172 19.45 -8.52 -29.47
N VAL A 173 18.62 -9.00 -28.56
CA VAL A 173 17.74 -8.18 -27.71
C VAL A 173 17.67 -8.72 -26.28
N SER A 174 17.52 -7.82 -25.32
CA SER A 174 17.19 -8.11 -23.92
C SER A 174 16.41 -6.94 -23.32
N SER A 175 15.99 -7.02 -22.06
CA SER A 175 15.44 -5.87 -21.34
C SER A 175 16.46 -5.21 -20.42
N PHE A 176 16.38 -3.88 -20.32
CA PHE A 176 17.18 -3.11 -19.38
C PHE A 176 16.39 -2.89 -18.08
N GLU A 177 16.27 -3.94 -17.29
CA GLU A 177 15.60 -3.89 -15.98
C GLU A 177 16.52 -4.32 -14.85
N TRP A 178 16.17 -3.95 -13.62
CA TRP A 178 16.96 -4.34 -12.45
C TRP A 178 17.06 -5.87 -12.33
N LEU A 179 18.28 -6.38 -12.18
CA LEU A 179 18.58 -7.82 -12.15
C LEU A 179 17.74 -8.59 -11.14
N GLY A 180 17.43 -8.02 -9.96
CA GLY A 180 16.62 -8.71 -8.97
C GLY A 180 15.18 -8.97 -9.41
N LEU A 181 14.61 -8.06 -10.21
CA LEU A 181 13.29 -8.22 -10.79
C LEU A 181 13.30 -9.29 -11.91
N GLN A 182 14.28 -9.22 -12.81
CA GLN A 182 14.45 -10.22 -13.87
C GLN A 182 14.73 -11.62 -13.28
N ALA A 183 15.56 -11.71 -12.23
CA ALA A 183 15.85 -12.98 -11.55
C ALA A 183 14.61 -13.56 -10.85
N THR A 184 13.76 -12.71 -10.27
CA THR A 184 12.49 -13.15 -9.68
C THR A 184 11.54 -13.69 -10.74
N TRP A 185 11.47 -13.02 -11.90
CA TRP A 185 10.72 -13.54 -13.05
C TRP A 185 11.30 -14.84 -13.60
N ALA A 186 12.62 -14.94 -13.73
CA ALA A 186 13.29 -16.15 -14.17
C ALA A 186 12.96 -17.33 -13.23
N LEU A 187 13.03 -17.12 -11.91
CA LEU A 187 12.64 -18.12 -10.92
C LEU A 187 11.15 -18.49 -11.07
N SER A 188 10.29 -17.51 -11.30
CA SER A 188 8.85 -17.74 -11.52
C SER A 188 8.58 -18.60 -12.76
N GLU A 189 9.29 -18.34 -13.87
CA GLU A 189 9.15 -19.10 -15.12
C GLU A 189 9.71 -20.53 -14.95
N LEU A 190 10.87 -20.68 -14.29
CA LEU A 190 11.48 -22.00 -14.01
C LEU A 190 10.62 -22.88 -13.08
N THR A 191 9.92 -22.26 -12.13
CA THR A 191 9.10 -22.98 -11.14
C THR A 191 7.63 -23.08 -11.54
N GLY A 192 7.21 -22.42 -12.62
CA GLY A 192 5.81 -22.35 -13.05
C GLY A 192 4.90 -21.61 -12.07
N THR A 193 5.46 -20.83 -11.12
CA THR A 193 4.66 -20.15 -10.09
C THR A 193 3.98 -18.86 -10.59
N GLY A 194 4.44 -18.31 -11.71
CA GLY A 194 3.93 -17.04 -12.24
C GLY A 194 4.01 -15.90 -11.21
N SER A 195 2.95 -15.09 -11.14
CA SER A 195 2.85 -13.92 -10.25
C SER A 195 2.82 -14.24 -8.74
N LEU A 196 2.82 -15.53 -8.34
CA LEU A 196 2.75 -15.92 -6.93
C LEU A 196 3.92 -15.39 -6.10
N LEU A 197 5.14 -15.38 -6.63
CA LEU A 197 6.32 -14.85 -5.94
C LEU A 197 6.15 -13.37 -5.59
N PHE A 198 5.50 -12.61 -6.46
CA PHE A 198 5.19 -11.20 -6.24
C PHE A 198 4.09 -11.05 -5.17
N SER A 199 3.05 -11.89 -5.18
CA SER A 199 2.05 -11.86 -4.11
C SER A 199 2.67 -12.18 -2.73
N LEU A 200 3.66 -13.07 -2.68
CA LEU A 200 4.42 -13.36 -1.45
C LEU A 200 5.27 -12.17 -1.02
N ALA A 201 6.01 -11.55 -1.95
CA ALA A 201 6.79 -10.35 -1.66
C ALA A 201 5.89 -9.18 -1.19
N ALA A 202 4.66 -9.08 -1.70
CA ALA A 202 3.68 -8.07 -1.28
C ALA A 202 3.28 -8.19 0.20
N ALA A 203 3.27 -9.42 0.74
CA ALA A 203 2.93 -9.67 2.13
C ALA A 203 4.04 -9.30 3.13
N VAL A 204 5.30 -9.30 2.67
CA VAL A 204 6.47 -9.09 3.53
C VAL A 204 6.44 -7.73 4.25
N PRO A 205 6.19 -6.59 3.58
CA PRO A 205 6.12 -5.29 4.27
C PRO A 205 5.05 -5.24 5.37
N VAL A 206 3.88 -5.85 5.17
CA VAL A 206 2.79 -5.85 6.17
C VAL A 206 3.24 -6.57 7.44
N VAL A 207 3.81 -7.77 7.29
CA VAL A 207 4.30 -8.57 8.42
C VAL A 207 5.48 -7.88 9.12
N ALA A 208 6.42 -7.35 8.34
CA ALA A 208 7.60 -6.67 8.86
C ALA A 208 7.23 -5.43 9.67
N VAL A 209 6.38 -4.55 9.13
CA VAL A 209 5.92 -3.33 9.81
C VAL A 209 5.16 -3.68 11.08
N ALA A 210 4.25 -4.67 11.03
CA ALA A 210 3.52 -5.14 12.20
C ALA A 210 4.47 -5.67 13.28
N TRP A 211 5.49 -6.44 12.90
CA TRP A 211 6.48 -7.00 13.81
C TRP A 211 7.37 -5.91 14.44
N VAL A 212 7.90 -4.99 13.63
CA VAL A 212 8.74 -3.88 14.10
C VAL A 212 7.96 -2.98 15.06
N ALA A 213 6.75 -2.57 14.70
CA ALA A 213 5.91 -1.73 15.56
C ALA A 213 5.50 -2.45 16.85
N THR A 214 5.21 -3.76 16.77
CA THR A 214 4.95 -4.59 17.96
C THR A 214 6.14 -4.58 18.92
N ARG A 215 7.37 -4.70 18.40
CA ARG A 215 8.60 -4.73 19.18
C ARG A 215 8.95 -3.39 19.82
N ARG A 216 8.73 -2.29 19.10
CA ARG A 216 9.13 -0.94 19.57
C ARG A 216 8.05 -0.24 20.41
N LEU A 217 6.78 -0.43 20.08
CA LEU A 217 5.68 0.38 20.60
C LEU A 217 4.61 -0.43 21.35
N GLY A 218 4.53 -1.75 21.14
CA GLY A 218 3.51 -2.62 21.74
C GLY A 218 2.61 -3.28 20.70
N ALA A 219 1.92 -4.36 21.09
CA ALA A 219 1.19 -5.22 20.15
C ALA A 219 0.05 -4.49 19.44
N ALA A 220 -0.64 -3.59 20.13
CA ALA A 220 -1.73 -2.83 19.54
C ALA A 220 -1.21 -1.87 18.45
N TRP A 221 -0.04 -1.26 18.65
CA TRP A 221 0.61 -0.45 17.62
C TRP A 221 1.05 -1.28 16.41
N GLY A 222 1.45 -2.54 16.61
CA GLY A 222 1.65 -3.50 15.52
C GLY A 222 0.41 -3.69 14.65
N ALA A 223 -0.75 -3.87 15.29
CA ALA A 223 -2.03 -4.00 14.58
C ALA A 223 -2.42 -2.72 13.84
N VAL A 224 -2.24 -1.55 14.46
CA VAL A 224 -2.48 -0.24 13.81
C VAL A 224 -1.57 -0.07 12.59
N ALA A 225 -0.28 -0.36 12.72
CA ALA A 225 0.66 -0.21 11.62
C ALA A 225 0.31 -1.15 10.45
N ALA A 226 -0.07 -2.40 10.73
CA ALA A 226 -0.55 -3.35 9.72
C ALA A 226 -1.82 -2.84 9.00
N LEU A 227 -2.79 -2.33 9.76
CA LEU A 227 -4.03 -1.77 9.21
C LEU A 227 -3.76 -0.57 8.31
N LEU A 228 -2.88 0.34 8.70
CA LEU A 228 -2.51 1.49 7.87
C LEU A 228 -1.91 1.07 6.52
N VAL A 229 -1.10 0.00 6.51
CA VAL A 229 -0.56 -0.54 5.25
C VAL A 229 -1.66 -1.22 4.43
N LEU A 230 -2.49 -2.08 5.04
CA LEU A 230 -3.53 -2.82 4.33
C LEU A 230 -4.65 -1.93 3.78
N LEU A 231 -4.98 -0.85 4.48
CA LEU A 231 -6.02 0.10 4.08
C LEU A 231 -5.51 1.22 3.19
N SER A 232 -4.20 1.34 2.98
CA SER A 232 -3.63 2.32 2.06
C SER A 232 -3.98 1.95 0.62
N PRO A 233 -4.74 2.79 -0.12
CA PRO A 233 -5.09 2.50 -1.51
C PRO A 233 -3.86 2.31 -2.40
N MET A 234 -2.82 3.13 -2.16
CA MET A 234 -1.55 3.03 -2.86
C MET A 234 -0.84 1.70 -2.55
N ALA A 235 -0.75 1.31 -1.28
CA ALA A 235 -0.14 0.03 -0.93
C ALA A 235 -0.90 -1.14 -1.53
N ALA A 236 -2.24 -1.12 -1.49
CA ALA A 236 -3.09 -2.16 -2.05
C ALA A 236 -2.92 -2.28 -3.57
N MET A 237 -3.05 -1.19 -4.32
CA MET A 237 -2.90 -1.20 -5.78
C MET A 237 -1.51 -1.65 -6.21
N LEU A 238 -0.46 -1.07 -5.62
CA LEU A 238 0.92 -1.43 -5.93
C LEU A 238 1.28 -2.87 -5.51
N SER A 239 0.49 -3.50 -4.64
CA SER A 239 0.68 -4.89 -4.22
C SER A 239 0.10 -5.91 -5.19
N MET A 240 -0.77 -5.48 -6.11
CA MET A 240 -1.38 -6.35 -7.13
C MET A 240 -0.49 -6.51 -8.38
N THR A 241 0.53 -5.67 -8.53
CA THR A 241 1.41 -5.65 -9.71
C THR A 241 2.62 -6.58 -9.56
N THR A 242 3.34 -6.83 -10.65
CA THR A 242 4.60 -7.61 -10.68
C THR A 242 5.84 -6.73 -10.88
N HIS A 243 5.80 -5.50 -10.37
CA HIS A 243 6.85 -4.50 -10.54
C HIS A 243 8.02 -4.64 -9.55
N GLY A 244 9.15 -4.03 -9.92
CA GLY A 244 10.36 -3.93 -9.09
C GLY A 244 10.14 -3.27 -7.72
N HIS A 245 9.31 -2.22 -7.62
CA HIS A 245 9.04 -1.55 -6.33
C HIS A 245 8.49 -2.50 -5.28
N LEU A 246 7.81 -3.57 -5.69
CA LEU A 246 7.26 -4.55 -4.78
C LEU A 246 8.36 -5.37 -4.10
N LEU A 247 9.32 -5.84 -4.90
CA LEU A 247 10.51 -6.53 -4.41
C LEU A 247 11.41 -5.62 -3.59
N SER A 248 11.61 -4.37 -4.03
CA SER A 248 12.40 -3.37 -3.29
C SER A 248 11.80 -3.08 -1.91
N ARG A 249 10.47 -2.94 -1.80
CA ARG A 249 9.78 -2.76 -0.52
C ARG A 249 9.93 -3.98 0.38
N ALA A 250 9.83 -5.19 -0.17
CA ALA A 250 10.05 -6.42 0.59
C ALA A 250 11.49 -6.52 1.11
N ALA A 251 12.48 -6.24 0.26
CA ALA A 251 13.89 -6.24 0.62
C ALA A 251 14.20 -5.20 1.71
N LEU A 252 13.70 -3.97 1.56
CA LEU A 252 13.85 -2.91 2.56
C LEU A 252 13.21 -3.31 3.90
N ALA A 253 12.00 -3.88 3.86
CA ALA A 253 11.31 -4.35 5.05
C ALA A 253 12.10 -5.44 5.79
N LEU A 254 12.67 -6.40 5.05
CA LEU A 254 13.57 -7.42 5.62
C LEU A 254 14.85 -6.80 6.19
N ALA A 255 15.44 -5.82 5.51
CA ALA A 255 16.63 -5.12 5.99
C ALA A 255 16.36 -4.41 7.33
N VAL A 256 15.20 -3.75 7.47
CA VAL A 256 14.79 -3.13 8.75
C VAL A 256 14.61 -4.17 9.85
N VAL A 257 13.99 -5.32 9.54
CA VAL A 257 13.84 -6.43 10.51
C VAL A 257 15.21 -6.97 10.93
N ALA A 258 16.13 -7.16 9.98
CA ALA A 258 17.48 -7.64 10.26
C ALA A 258 18.27 -6.64 11.10
N TYR A 259 18.21 -5.35 10.77
CA TYR A 259 18.80 -4.26 11.54
C TYR A 259 18.30 -4.26 12.98
N LEU A 260 16.97 -4.32 13.18
CA LEU A 260 16.39 -4.32 14.52
C LEU A 260 16.84 -5.54 15.34
N ARG A 261 16.91 -6.72 14.72
CA ARG A 261 17.42 -7.92 15.39
C ARG A 261 18.90 -7.82 15.75
N ALA A 262 19.71 -7.16 14.92
CA ALA A 262 21.12 -6.93 15.22
C ALA A 262 21.28 -5.97 16.39
N GLU A 263 20.51 -4.87 16.42
CA GLU A 263 20.48 -3.90 17.52
C GLU A 263 20.07 -4.56 18.86
N GLU A 264 19.01 -5.36 18.87
CA GLU A 264 18.55 -6.09 20.06
C GLU A 264 19.59 -7.09 20.61
N ARG A 265 20.49 -7.60 19.75
CA ARG A 265 21.59 -8.49 20.16
C ARG A 265 22.80 -7.72 20.67
N GLY A 266 23.12 -6.58 20.05
CA GLY A 266 24.26 -5.73 20.44
C GLY A 266 24.04 -4.95 21.74
N GLY A 267 22.81 -4.57 22.06
CA GLY A 267 22.47 -3.87 23.31
C GLY A 267 22.43 -4.75 24.57
N ARG A 268 22.83 -6.02 24.49
CA ARG A 268 22.97 -6.95 25.63
C ARG A 268 24.44 -7.17 26.05
N GLY A 269 25.35 -6.33 25.58
CA GLY A 269 26.75 -6.25 26.01
C GLY A 269 26.98 -5.16 27.04
#